data_AF-A0A7S1FTW0-F1
#
_entry.id   AF-A0A7S1FTW0-F1
#
_cell.length_a   1.000
_cell.length_b   1.000
_cell.length_c   1.000
_cell.angle_alpha   90.00
_cell.angle_beta   90.00
_cell.angle_gamma   90.00
#
_symmetry.space_group_name_H-M   'P 1'
#
loop_
_entity.id
_entity.type
_entity.pdbx_description
1 polymer ?
#
loop_
_entity_poly.entity_id
_entity_poly.type
_entity_poly.pdbx_seq_one_letter_code
_entity_poly.pdbx_strand_id
1 'polypeptide(L)'
;LLETESIIIFYVIHFFFFYSGILLFMMEKLTSRLQSAYETAFRWDEDEELLARCLSVVPIEVIEPSGCENERVLDSALLQRLSKWFQGYMTWVNAPACSSCPNGSSEAMGTGGPDICTPEEVAGMALRVELYKCDSCPSIIRFPRFNNPDAILSSRRGRCGEYANLFGCICRAVGFETRYILDFTDHVWIEVWVEGDSRWVMADGCEGQSDVPWMYEKGWGKKLSVIVAAGRQCGCSDVTRRYTKKIEEEEFQKRRRSALFGLEEEVAECVFNTVNNRCVKSRLIETNEQGIHNNDAMKERYEMEQMYLKNCSQKHTWEDDMAEKQSRVQKETEKKEFSVNNTNTHVENVIGEAGGRTSGALSWRLMRGELGDDGEGSYCSKT
;
A
#
# COMPACT_ATOMS: atom_id res chain seq x y z
N LEU A 1 -7.41 5.20 60.71
CA LEU A 1 -8.51 5.16 59.71
C LEU A 1 -8.41 6.33 58.73
N LEU A 2 -8.43 7.60 59.18
CA LEU A 2 -8.27 8.76 58.28
C LEU A 2 -6.89 8.87 57.59
N GLU A 3 -5.79 8.50 58.25
CA GLU A 3 -4.45 8.52 57.64
C GLU A 3 -4.25 7.40 56.61
N THR A 4 -4.84 6.23 56.85
CA THR A 4 -4.79 5.08 55.93
C THR A 4 -5.60 5.31 54.65
N GLU A 5 -6.74 5.99 54.75
CA GLU A 5 -7.56 6.37 53.59
C GLU A 5 -6.86 7.43 52.70
N SER A 6 -6.17 8.39 53.32
CA SER A 6 -5.42 9.42 52.60
C SER A 6 -4.24 8.84 51.82
N ILE A 7 -3.56 7.84 52.38
CA ILE A 7 -2.47 7.11 51.70
C ILE A 7 -3.02 6.28 50.54
N ILE A 8 -4.14 5.57 50.72
CA ILE A 8 -4.77 4.79 49.64
C ILE A 8 -5.21 5.71 48.51
N ILE A 9 -5.83 6.86 48.79
CA ILE A 9 -6.23 7.84 47.78
C ILE A 9 -5.01 8.38 47.04
N PHE A 10 -3.91 8.71 47.74
CA PHE A 10 -2.68 9.16 47.10
C PHE A 10 -2.08 8.09 46.17
N TYR A 11 -2.01 6.83 46.60
CA TYR A 11 -1.54 5.72 45.76
C TYR A 11 -2.47 5.45 44.58
N VAL A 12 -3.80 5.48 44.77
CA VAL A 12 -4.77 5.29 43.69
C VAL A 12 -4.67 6.42 42.66
N ILE A 13 -4.51 7.67 43.10
CA ILE A 13 -4.34 8.83 42.21
C ILE A 13 -3.01 8.75 41.46
N HIS A 14 -1.89 8.49 42.16
CA HIS A 14 -0.58 8.35 41.50
C HIS A 14 -0.54 7.15 40.55
N PHE A 15 -1.13 6.03 40.93
CA PHE A 15 -1.26 4.85 40.09
C PHE A 15 -2.14 5.16 38.88
N PHE A 16 -3.26 5.87 39.05
CA PHE A 16 -4.12 6.28 37.94
C PHE A 16 -3.41 7.24 36.97
N PHE A 17 -2.69 8.26 37.46
CA PHE A 17 -1.92 9.18 36.62
C PHE A 17 -0.71 8.50 35.95
N PHE A 18 -0.07 7.55 36.62
CA PHE A 18 1.04 6.80 36.05
C PHE A 18 0.56 5.84 34.96
N TYR A 19 -0.53 5.10 35.21
CA TYR A 19 -1.14 4.23 34.21
C TYR A 19 -1.74 5.02 33.05
N SER A 20 -2.33 6.20 33.29
CA SER A 20 -2.83 7.05 32.20
C SER A 20 -1.69 7.61 31.34
N GLY A 21 -0.55 7.96 31.94
CA GLY A 21 0.64 8.38 31.21
C GLY A 21 1.25 7.26 30.34
N ILE A 22 1.34 6.04 30.86
CA ILE A 22 1.83 4.88 30.10
C ILE A 22 0.88 4.54 28.95
N LEU A 23 -0.43 4.50 29.21
CA LEU A 23 -1.44 4.22 28.20
C LEU A 23 -1.41 5.26 27.08
N LEU A 24 -1.32 6.55 27.43
CA LEU A 24 -1.20 7.63 26.46
C LEU A 24 0.04 7.47 25.58
N PHE A 25 1.19 7.17 26.17
CA PHE A 25 2.43 6.92 25.43
C PHE A 25 2.33 5.72 24.47
N MET A 26 1.66 4.64 24.87
CA MET A 26 1.40 3.48 24.01
C MET A 26 0.50 3.86 22.82
N MET A 27 -0.57 4.62 23.09
CA MET A 27 -1.49 5.13 22.06
C MET A 27 -0.79 6.08 21.09
N GLU A 28 0.10 6.96 21.58
CA GLU A 28 0.90 7.87 20.75
C GLU A 28 1.84 7.12 19.81
N LYS A 29 2.48 6.05 20.28
CA LYS A 29 3.33 5.20 19.41
C LYS A 29 2.53 4.56 18.28
N LEU A 30 1.37 3.98 18.58
CA LEU A 30 0.51 3.40 17.55
C LEU A 30 0.01 4.47 16.59
N THR A 31 -0.44 5.61 17.12
CA THR A 31 -0.88 6.77 16.34
C THR A 31 0.19 7.21 15.35
N SER A 32 1.44 7.37 15.78
CA SER A 32 2.55 7.80 14.92
C SER A 32 2.81 6.82 13.77
N ARG A 33 2.75 5.50 14.02
CA ARG A 33 2.90 4.48 12.96
C ARG A 33 1.78 4.54 11.93
N LEU A 34 0.53 4.65 12.39
CA LEU A 34 -0.64 4.73 11.50
C LEU A 34 -0.62 6.01 10.66
N GLN A 35 -0.32 7.16 11.28
CA GLN A 35 -0.20 8.44 10.58
C GLN A 35 0.90 8.41 9.52
N SER A 36 2.07 7.87 9.84
CA SER A 36 3.17 7.76 8.87
C SER A 36 2.81 6.89 7.66
N ALA A 37 2.11 5.77 7.88
CA ALA A 37 1.61 4.93 6.79
C ALA A 37 0.57 5.68 5.92
N TYR A 38 -0.37 6.38 6.55
CA TYR A 38 -1.36 7.18 5.83
C TYR A 38 -0.74 8.31 5.02
N GLU A 39 0.18 9.08 5.60
CA GLU A 39 0.87 10.18 4.90
C GLU A 39 1.61 9.69 3.66
N THR A 40 2.21 8.50 3.71
CA THR A 40 2.88 7.91 2.56
C THR A 40 1.90 7.70 1.40
N ALA A 41 0.76 7.06 1.67
CA ALA A 41 -0.27 6.83 0.65
C ALA A 41 -0.95 8.13 0.19
N PHE A 42 -1.12 9.09 1.10
CA PHE A 42 -1.79 10.36 0.82
C PHE A 42 -1.02 11.21 -0.20
N ARG A 43 0.32 11.26 -0.06
CA ARG A 43 1.23 12.04 -0.90
C ARG A 43 1.24 11.61 -2.37
N TRP A 44 0.91 10.35 -2.68
CA TRP A 44 0.85 9.89 -4.06
C TRP A 44 -0.17 10.66 -4.91
N ASP A 45 -1.22 11.19 -4.27
CA ASP A 45 -2.30 11.91 -4.95
C ASP A 45 -2.12 13.45 -4.90
N GLU A 46 -1.04 13.96 -4.29
CA GLU A 46 -0.82 15.41 -4.12
C GLU A 46 -0.09 16.08 -5.30
N ASP A 47 0.60 15.30 -6.14
CA ASP A 47 1.43 15.81 -7.23
C ASP A 47 1.04 15.16 -8.56
N GLU A 48 0.23 15.86 -9.35
CA GLU A 48 -0.21 15.41 -10.67
C GLU A 48 0.94 15.28 -11.67
N GLU A 49 1.98 16.11 -11.56
CA GLU A 49 3.15 16.03 -12.43
C GLU A 49 3.98 14.79 -12.12
N LEU A 50 4.13 14.45 -10.84
CA LEU A 50 4.74 13.19 -10.41
C LEU A 50 3.96 11.99 -10.94
N LEU A 51 2.62 11.99 -10.86
CA LEU A 51 1.81 10.92 -11.44
C LEU A 51 2.03 10.80 -12.96
N ALA A 52 2.11 11.92 -13.68
CA ALA A 52 2.42 11.92 -15.10
C ALA A 52 3.84 11.37 -15.40
N ARG A 53 4.85 11.72 -14.59
CA ARG A 53 6.22 11.16 -14.70
C ARG A 53 6.26 9.66 -14.37
N CYS A 54 5.53 9.23 -13.35
CA CYS A 54 5.40 7.82 -12.99
C CYS A 54 4.76 7.01 -14.12
N LEU A 55 3.75 7.56 -14.79
CA LEU A 55 3.11 6.89 -15.92
C LEU A 55 4.01 6.85 -17.16
N SER A 56 4.77 7.91 -17.44
CA SER A 56 5.61 8.00 -18.64
C SER A 56 6.76 6.99 -18.66
N VAL A 57 7.14 6.44 -17.50
CA VAL A 57 8.16 5.37 -17.43
C VAL A 57 7.58 3.96 -17.61
N VAL A 58 6.26 3.78 -17.53
CA VAL A 58 5.61 2.47 -17.72
C VAL A 58 5.56 2.16 -19.22
N PRO A 59 6.16 1.04 -19.68
CA PRO A 59 6.11 0.66 -21.09
C PRO A 59 4.68 0.40 -21.53
N ILE A 60 4.35 0.82 -22.75
CA ILE A 60 2.99 0.64 -23.30
C ILE A 60 2.61 -0.84 -23.36
N GLU A 61 3.57 -1.74 -23.57
CA GLU A 61 3.33 -3.19 -23.65
C GLU A 61 2.92 -3.81 -22.30
N VAL A 62 3.23 -3.14 -21.19
CA VAL A 62 2.75 -3.54 -19.86
C VAL A 62 1.26 -3.22 -19.75
N ILE A 63 0.84 -2.05 -20.25
CA ILE A 63 -0.54 -1.57 -20.20
C ILE A 63 -1.39 -2.30 -21.25
N GLU A 64 -0.96 -2.25 -22.50
CA GLU A 64 -1.58 -2.76 -23.72
C GLU A 64 -0.66 -3.78 -24.40
N PRO A 65 -0.68 -5.06 -23.99
CA PRO A 65 0.13 -6.08 -24.63
C PRO A 65 -0.33 -6.29 -26.08
N SER A 66 0.61 -6.37 -27.03
CA SER A 66 0.29 -6.55 -28.45
C SER A 66 -0.59 -7.79 -28.68
N GLY A 67 -1.70 -7.62 -29.41
CA GLY A 67 -2.63 -8.71 -29.77
C GLY A 67 -3.99 -8.69 -29.08
N CYS A 68 -4.25 -7.77 -28.14
CA CYS A 68 -5.59 -7.55 -27.58
C CYS A 68 -6.29 -6.34 -28.24
N GLU A 69 -6.70 -6.49 -29.50
CA GLU A 69 -7.64 -5.52 -30.09
C GLU A 69 -9.01 -5.71 -29.41
N ASN A 70 -9.51 -4.66 -28.74
CA ASN A 70 -10.85 -4.57 -28.12
C ASN A 70 -11.15 -5.39 -26.85
N GLU A 71 -10.18 -6.06 -26.22
CA GLU A 71 -10.44 -6.78 -24.96
C GLU A 71 -10.06 -5.92 -23.74
N ARG A 72 -11.01 -5.61 -22.86
CA ARG A 72 -10.74 -4.95 -21.57
C ARG A 72 -9.67 -5.76 -20.84
N VAL A 73 -8.48 -5.19 -20.67
CA VAL A 73 -7.43 -5.81 -19.87
C VAL A 73 -7.97 -6.03 -18.45
N LEU A 74 -8.01 -7.29 -18.02
CA LEU A 74 -8.37 -7.63 -16.64
C LEU A 74 -7.39 -6.94 -15.68
N ASP A 75 -7.93 -6.23 -14.69
CA ASP A 75 -7.16 -5.51 -13.67
C ASP A 75 -6.11 -6.40 -12.99
N SER A 76 -6.46 -7.67 -12.73
CA SER A 76 -5.56 -8.69 -12.16
C SER A 76 -4.35 -8.98 -13.06
N ALA A 77 -4.57 -9.08 -14.37
CA ALA A 77 -3.51 -9.34 -15.35
C ALA A 77 -2.61 -8.11 -15.56
N LEU A 78 -3.18 -6.91 -15.59
CA LEU A 78 -2.42 -5.65 -15.63
C LEU A 78 -1.52 -5.54 -14.39
N LEU A 79 -2.09 -5.73 -13.20
CA LEU A 79 -1.35 -5.69 -11.94
C LEU A 79 -0.18 -6.68 -11.94
N GLN A 80 -0.40 -7.91 -12.41
CA GLN A 80 0.66 -8.91 -12.48
C GLN A 80 1.80 -8.49 -13.43
N ARG A 81 1.49 -7.95 -14.62
CA ARG A 81 2.52 -7.46 -15.54
C ARG A 81 3.27 -6.27 -14.95
N LEU A 82 2.54 -5.35 -14.32
CA LEU A 82 3.12 -4.16 -13.69
C LEU A 82 4.05 -4.55 -12.54
N SER A 83 3.68 -5.49 -11.67
CA SER A 83 4.55 -6.02 -10.61
C SER A 83 5.85 -6.60 -11.18
N LYS A 84 5.75 -7.47 -12.20
CA LYS A 84 6.92 -8.12 -12.82
C LYS A 84 7.85 -7.13 -13.49
N TRP A 85 7.30 -6.17 -14.23
CA TRP A 85 8.09 -5.11 -14.85
C TRP A 85 8.79 -4.26 -13.78
N PHE A 86 8.07 -3.86 -12.75
CA PHE A 86 8.61 -2.97 -11.72
C PHE A 86 9.78 -3.60 -10.95
N GLN A 87 9.71 -4.91 -10.68
CA GLN A 87 10.81 -5.64 -10.05
C GLN A 87 12.13 -5.51 -10.84
N GLY A 88 12.08 -5.53 -12.17
CA GLY A 88 13.24 -5.32 -13.04
C GLY A 88 13.58 -3.85 -13.27
N TYR A 89 12.65 -2.93 -13.03
CA TYR A 89 12.84 -1.49 -13.17
C TYR A 89 13.68 -0.88 -12.04
N MET A 90 13.50 -1.39 -10.81
CA MET A 90 14.23 -0.95 -9.61
C MET A 90 15.45 -1.84 -9.32
N THR A 91 16.48 -1.24 -8.73
CA THR A 91 17.68 -1.95 -8.25
C THR A 91 17.67 -2.13 -6.74
N TRP A 92 17.74 -3.37 -6.26
CA TRP A 92 17.85 -3.68 -4.84
C TRP A 92 19.25 -3.32 -4.31
N VAL A 93 19.31 -2.67 -3.14
CA VAL A 93 20.57 -2.23 -2.54
C VAL A 93 20.69 -2.73 -1.11
N ASN A 94 21.55 -3.73 -0.88
CA ASN A 94 21.98 -4.10 0.46
C ASN A 94 23.07 -3.14 0.96
N ALA A 95 24.13 -2.97 0.17
CA ALA A 95 25.18 -1.98 0.39
C ALA A 95 25.44 -1.25 -0.94
N PRO A 96 25.64 0.07 -0.94
CA PRO A 96 25.83 0.83 -2.16
C PRO A 96 27.22 0.61 -2.76
N ALA A 97 27.29 0.38 -4.07
CA ALA A 97 28.56 0.31 -4.79
C ALA A 97 29.27 1.67 -4.82
N CYS A 98 30.61 1.65 -4.84
CA CYS A 98 31.41 2.85 -5.03
C CYS A 98 31.38 3.30 -6.49
N SER A 99 31.18 4.60 -6.74
CA SER A 99 31.21 5.17 -8.09
C SER A 99 32.56 4.99 -8.78
N SER A 100 33.66 5.11 -8.03
CA SER A 100 35.03 4.95 -8.53
C SER A 100 35.51 3.50 -8.53
N CYS A 101 34.85 2.61 -7.78
CA CYS A 101 35.22 1.19 -7.64
C CYS A 101 33.97 0.30 -7.69
N PRO A 102 33.33 0.11 -8.86
CA PRO A 102 32.05 -0.59 -8.94
C PRO A 102 32.09 -2.05 -8.46
N ASN A 103 33.27 -2.69 -8.59
CA ASN A 103 33.50 -4.07 -8.15
C ASN A 103 34.09 -4.16 -6.73
N GLY A 104 34.31 -3.03 -6.06
CA GLY A 104 34.83 -2.98 -4.70
C GLY A 104 33.73 -3.20 -3.67
N SER A 105 34.08 -3.84 -2.57
CA SER A 105 33.21 -3.91 -1.38
C SER A 105 33.17 -2.58 -0.64
N SER A 106 32.12 -2.41 0.15
CA SER A 106 31.93 -1.25 1.01
C SER A 106 31.48 -1.70 2.40
N GLU A 107 32.08 -1.11 3.43
CA GLU A 107 31.74 -1.38 4.82
C GLU A 107 30.84 -0.28 5.39
N ALA A 108 29.81 -0.66 6.15
CA ALA A 108 28.91 0.30 6.80
C ALA A 108 29.64 1.05 7.93
N MET A 109 29.63 2.38 7.88
CA MET A 109 30.20 3.24 8.91
C MET A 109 29.18 3.71 9.95
N GLY A 110 27.91 3.72 9.58
CA GLY A 110 26.83 4.19 10.42
C GLY A 110 25.72 4.86 9.64
N THR A 111 24.81 5.50 10.36
CA THR A 111 23.69 6.25 9.80
C THR A 111 23.68 7.62 10.47
N GLY A 112 23.57 8.69 9.68
CA GLY A 112 23.34 10.02 10.23
C GLY A 112 21.89 10.48 10.01
N GLY A 113 21.46 11.39 10.88
CA GLY A 113 20.12 11.96 10.87
C GLY A 113 19.94 13.07 9.85
N PRO A 114 18.81 13.79 9.93
CA PRO A 114 18.49 14.90 9.02
C PRO A 114 19.53 16.02 9.01
N ASP A 115 20.28 16.18 10.10
CA ASP A 115 21.32 17.19 10.30
C ASP A 115 22.53 17.02 9.38
N ILE A 116 22.77 15.82 8.87
CA ILE A 116 23.87 15.55 7.92
C ILE A 116 23.39 15.36 6.48
N CYS A 117 22.08 15.46 6.23
CA CYS A 117 21.52 15.38 4.89
C CYS A 117 21.92 16.62 4.07
N THR A 118 22.34 16.40 2.84
CA THR A 118 22.52 17.47 1.86
C THR A 118 21.17 18.07 1.46
N PRO A 119 21.13 19.29 0.90
CA PRO A 119 19.87 19.90 0.44
C PRO A 119 19.08 19.02 -0.55
N GLU A 120 19.76 18.31 -1.44
CA GLU A 120 19.15 17.36 -2.37
C GLU A 120 18.54 16.15 -1.65
N GLU A 121 19.24 15.62 -0.65
CA GLU A 121 18.74 14.52 0.17
C GLU A 121 17.50 14.92 0.98
N VAL A 122 17.47 16.14 1.51
CA VAL A 122 16.30 16.72 2.18
C VAL A 122 15.14 16.93 1.21
N ALA A 123 15.39 17.40 -0.01
CA ALA A 123 14.36 17.54 -1.05
C ALA A 123 13.76 16.18 -1.46
N GLY A 124 14.57 15.12 -1.44
CA GLY A 124 14.11 13.73 -1.58
C GLY A 124 13.42 13.15 -0.33
N MET A 125 13.19 13.98 0.69
CA MET A 125 12.60 13.62 1.98
C MET A 125 13.36 12.50 2.70
N ALA A 126 14.68 12.46 2.57
CA ALA A 126 15.51 11.54 3.32
C ALA A 126 15.59 11.97 4.79
N LEU A 127 15.04 11.15 5.69
CA LEU A 127 15.16 11.37 7.13
C LEU A 127 16.48 10.85 7.70
N ARG A 128 17.19 10.00 6.94
CA ARG A 128 18.46 9.42 7.32
C ARG A 128 19.29 9.08 6.09
N VAL A 129 20.61 9.08 6.28
CA VAL A 129 21.58 8.66 5.27
C VAL A 129 22.49 7.61 5.86
N GLU A 130 22.54 6.43 5.23
CA GLU A 130 23.51 5.40 5.56
C GLU A 130 24.85 5.74 4.90
N LEU A 131 25.93 5.67 5.68
CA LEU A 131 27.28 5.98 5.21
C LEU A 131 28.09 4.70 5.12
N TYR A 132 28.80 4.55 4.01
CA TYR A 132 29.68 3.41 3.75
C TYR A 132 31.07 3.89 3.35
N LYS A 133 32.09 3.15 3.75
CA LYS A 133 33.47 3.36 3.31
C LYS A 133 33.78 2.37 2.20
N CYS A 134 34.40 2.83 1.11
CA CYS A 134 34.95 1.91 0.13
C CYS A 134 36.25 1.28 0.63
N ASP A 135 36.43 -0.02 0.41
CA ASP A 135 37.64 -0.72 0.85
C ASP A 135 38.83 -0.47 -0.07
N SER A 136 38.57 -0.08 -1.32
CA SER A 136 39.58 0.10 -2.37
C SER A 136 40.00 1.56 -2.59
N CYS A 137 39.27 2.53 -2.04
CA CYS A 137 39.57 3.95 -2.22
C CYS A 137 39.09 4.77 -1.01
N PRO A 138 39.56 6.01 -0.81
CA PRO A 138 39.19 6.82 0.36
C PRO A 138 37.76 7.39 0.32
N SER A 139 36.94 7.01 -0.67
CA SER A 139 35.61 7.57 -0.87
C SER A 139 34.62 7.12 0.20
N ILE A 140 33.80 8.06 0.66
CA ILE A 140 32.59 7.79 1.45
C ILE A 140 31.39 7.75 0.52
N ILE A 141 30.66 6.64 0.58
CA ILE A 141 29.47 6.39 -0.22
C ILE A 141 28.26 6.71 0.65
N ARG A 142 27.35 7.51 0.09
CA ARG A 142 26.11 7.91 0.75
C ARG A 142 24.95 7.12 0.18
N PHE A 143 24.08 6.62 1.05
CA PHE A 143 22.85 5.96 0.66
C PHE A 143 21.67 6.62 1.41
N PRO A 144 21.14 7.73 0.88
CA PRO A 144 19.97 8.38 1.44
C PRO A 144 18.74 7.48 1.32
N ARG A 145 17.96 7.42 2.40
CA ARG A 145 16.71 6.66 2.45
C ARG A 145 15.56 7.59 2.06
N PHE A 146 15.37 7.76 0.75
CA PHE A 146 14.39 8.68 0.18
C PHE A 146 12.95 8.26 0.51
N ASN A 147 12.09 9.25 0.81
CA ASN A 147 10.65 9.05 0.98
C ASN A 147 9.82 9.82 -0.06
N ASN A 148 10.46 10.66 -0.89
CA ASN A 148 9.81 11.29 -2.03
C ASN A 148 9.85 10.33 -3.23
N PRO A 149 8.69 9.90 -3.79
CA PRO A 149 8.67 9.02 -4.95
C PRO A 149 9.41 9.59 -6.16
N ASP A 150 9.50 10.91 -6.34
CA ASP A 150 10.24 11.54 -7.44
C ASP A 150 11.76 11.29 -7.37
N ALA A 151 12.32 11.40 -6.16
CA ALA A 151 13.71 11.09 -5.90
C ALA A 151 13.99 9.57 -6.06
N ILE A 152 13.03 8.73 -5.67
CA ILE A 152 13.12 7.28 -5.86
C ILE A 152 13.01 6.94 -7.36
N LEU A 153 12.11 7.60 -8.10
CA LEU A 153 11.94 7.43 -9.54
C LEU A 153 13.22 7.80 -10.30
N SER A 154 13.92 8.84 -9.86
CA SER A 154 15.20 9.27 -10.44
C SER A 154 16.34 8.30 -10.11
N SER A 155 16.45 7.87 -8.84
CA SER A 155 17.55 7.01 -8.39
C SER A 155 17.37 5.52 -8.75
N ARG A 156 16.13 5.07 -8.94
CA ARG A 156 15.70 3.69 -9.27
C ARG A 156 16.35 2.62 -8.42
N ARG A 157 16.56 2.91 -7.13
CA ARG A 157 17.24 1.99 -6.23
C ARG A 157 16.75 2.13 -4.79
N GLY A 158 16.82 1.05 -4.03
CA GLY A 158 16.37 1.08 -2.64
C GLY A 158 16.19 -0.30 -2.02
N ARG A 159 15.39 -0.35 -0.97
CA ARG A 159 14.91 -1.57 -0.32
C ARG A 159 13.37 -1.55 -0.30
N CYS A 160 12.74 -2.46 0.45
CA CYS A 160 11.28 -2.62 0.48
C CYS A 160 10.51 -1.29 0.66
N GLY A 161 11.00 -0.38 1.49
CA GLY A 161 10.43 0.97 1.68
C GLY A 161 10.34 1.80 0.39
N GLU A 162 11.47 1.97 -0.29
CA GLU A 162 11.53 2.72 -1.55
C GLU A 162 10.74 2.02 -2.66
N TYR A 163 10.81 0.68 -2.70
CA TYR A 163 10.03 -0.13 -3.65
C TYR A 163 8.54 0.05 -3.47
N ALA A 164 8.00 -0.14 -2.26
CA ALA A 164 6.57 -0.02 -1.98
C ALA A 164 6.06 1.39 -2.23
N ASN A 165 6.86 2.41 -1.88
CA ASN A 165 6.49 3.81 -2.07
C ASN A 165 6.38 4.16 -3.56
N LEU A 166 7.41 3.89 -4.37
CA LEU A 166 7.37 4.19 -5.80
C LEU A 166 6.36 3.30 -6.54
N PHE A 167 6.30 2.01 -6.21
CA PHE A 167 5.36 1.10 -6.86
C PHE A 167 3.90 1.50 -6.57
N GLY A 168 3.60 1.92 -5.34
CA GLY A 168 2.29 2.46 -4.98
C GLY A 168 1.92 3.68 -5.80
N CYS A 169 2.86 4.63 -5.96
CA CYS A 169 2.67 5.82 -6.79
C CYS A 169 2.46 5.48 -8.28
N ILE A 170 3.21 4.52 -8.83
CA ILE A 170 3.01 4.05 -10.21
C ILE A 170 1.64 3.36 -10.38
N CYS A 171 1.22 2.50 -9.44
CA CYS A 171 -0.11 1.90 -9.47
C CYS A 171 -1.21 2.96 -9.43
N ARG A 172 -1.04 4.02 -8.61
CA ARG A 172 -1.94 5.19 -8.62
C ARG A 172 -1.95 5.89 -9.98
N ALA A 173 -0.78 6.11 -10.58
CA ALA A 173 -0.64 6.77 -11.88
C ALA A 173 -1.31 5.98 -13.03
N VAL A 174 -1.21 4.64 -13.00
CA VAL A 174 -1.89 3.74 -13.93
C VAL A 174 -3.42 3.74 -13.74
N GLY A 175 -3.89 4.15 -12.56
CA GLY A 175 -5.32 4.31 -12.25
C GLY A 175 -5.89 3.29 -11.27
N PHE A 176 -5.04 2.50 -10.59
CA PHE A 176 -5.50 1.66 -9.49
C PHE A 176 -5.83 2.51 -8.27
N GLU A 177 -6.86 2.13 -7.52
CA GLU A 177 -6.94 2.56 -6.14
C GLU A 177 -5.94 1.73 -5.31
N THR A 178 -5.00 2.42 -4.68
CA THR A 178 -3.85 1.79 -4.01
C THR A 178 -3.79 2.16 -2.53
N ARG A 179 -3.45 1.19 -1.69
CA ARG A 179 -3.13 1.34 -0.26
C ARG A 179 -1.67 0.96 0.00
N TYR A 180 -1.03 1.69 0.90
CA TYR A 180 0.25 1.32 1.47
C TYR A 180 0.05 0.30 2.58
N ILE A 181 0.80 -0.80 2.56
CA ILE A 181 0.74 -1.84 3.57
C ILE A 181 1.96 -1.78 4.47
N LEU A 182 1.71 -1.58 5.77
CA LEU A 182 2.71 -1.56 6.82
C LEU A 182 2.60 -2.84 7.66
N ASP A 183 3.56 -3.74 7.49
CA ASP A 183 3.75 -4.87 8.38
C ASP A 183 4.67 -4.47 9.54
N PHE A 184 4.19 -4.68 10.76
CA PHE A 184 4.90 -4.26 11.96
C PHE A 184 6.20 -5.03 12.21
N THR A 185 6.45 -6.08 11.42
CA THR A 185 7.67 -6.90 11.42
C THR A 185 8.67 -6.49 10.33
N ASP A 186 8.78 -5.18 10.07
CA ASP A 186 9.79 -4.56 9.18
C ASP A 186 9.69 -4.97 7.71
N HIS A 187 8.48 -4.96 7.16
CA HIS A 187 8.28 -5.06 5.71
C HIS A 187 7.10 -4.19 5.27
N VAL A 188 7.09 -3.81 4.01
CA VAL A 188 6.06 -2.96 3.43
C VAL A 188 5.83 -3.33 1.97
N TRP A 189 4.58 -3.20 1.51
CA TRP A 189 4.14 -3.47 0.14
C TRP A 189 2.86 -2.66 -0.15
N ILE A 190 2.10 -3.00 -1.18
CA ILE A 190 0.84 -2.33 -1.49
C ILE A 190 -0.34 -3.31 -1.63
N GLU A 191 -1.55 -2.78 -1.50
CA GLU A 191 -2.76 -3.43 -2.02
C GLU A 191 -3.41 -2.55 -3.07
N VAL A 192 -4.03 -3.17 -4.08
CA VAL A 192 -4.85 -2.46 -5.06
C VAL A 192 -6.28 -3.01 -5.06
N TRP A 193 -7.26 -2.15 -5.30
CA TRP A 193 -8.62 -2.60 -5.53
C TRP A 193 -8.75 -3.14 -6.96
N VAL A 194 -9.22 -4.38 -7.10
CA VAL A 194 -9.47 -5.04 -8.38
C VAL A 194 -10.98 -5.16 -8.56
N GLU A 195 -11.55 -4.42 -9.50
CA GLU A 195 -13.02 -4.34 -9.67
C GLU A 195 -13.62 -5.70 -10.03
N GLY A 196 -12.97 -6.42 -10.96
CA GLY A 196 -13.43 -7.74 -11.42
C GLY A 196 -13.50 -8.81 -10.33
N ASP A 197 -12.71 -8.65 -9.26
CA ASP A 197 -12.71 -9.53 -8.09
C ASP A 197 -13.46 -8.92 -6.89
N SER A 198 -13.84 -7.64 -6.99
CA SER A 198 -14.47 -6.85 -5.94
C SER A 198 -13.77 -6.98 -4.58
N ARG A 199 -12.43 -6.90 -4.59
CA ARG A 199 -11.59 -7.03 -3.39
C ARG A 199 -10.25 -6.31 -3.51
N TRP A 200 -9.63 -6.09 -2.35
CA TRP A 200 -8.23 -5.70 -2.25
C TRP A 200 -7.31 -6.88 -2.57
N VAL A 201 -6.36 -6.63 -3.47
CA VAL A 201 -5.37 -7.61 -3.93
C VAL A 201 -3.98 -7.12 -3.54
N MET A 202 -3.26 -7.98 -2.82
CA MET A 202 -1.85 -7.76 -2.48
C MET A 202 -1.01 -7.64 -3.75
N ALA A 203 -0.08 -6.67 -3.78
CA ALA A 203 0.97 -6.59 -4.77
C ALA A 203 2.28 -6.13 -4.14
N ASP A 204 3.35 -6.87 -4.41
CA ASP A 204 4.69 -6.58 -3.91
C ASP A 204 5.63 -6.39 -5.09
N GLY A 205 5.96 -5.12 -5.37
CA GLY A 205 6.84 -4.73 -6.45
C GLY A 205 8.30 -5.15 -6.23
N CYS A 206 8.71 -5.42 -4.98
CA CYS A 206 10.05 -5.97 -4.70
C CYS A 206 10.15 -7.43 -5.19
N GLU A 207 9.07 -8.18 -4.98
CA GLU A 207 9.01 -9.60 -5.33
C GLU A 207 8.48 -9.86 -6.73
N GLY A 208 7.94 -8.82 -7.40
CA GLY A 208 7.29 -8.97 -8.71
C GLY A 208 6.02 -9.83 -8.64
N GLN A 209 5.36 -9.85 -7.48
CA GLN A 209 4.23 -10.73 -7.20
C GLN A 209 2.93 -9.96 -6.98
N SER A 210 1.81 -10.63 -7.28
CA SER A 210 0.47 -10.17 -6.93
C SER A 210 -0.46 -11.32 -6.57
N ASP A 211 -1.42 -11.03 -5.69
CA ASP A 211 -2.41 -11.97 -5.17
C ASP A 211 -1.80 -13.22 -4.50
N VAL A 212 -0.71 -13.06 -3.76
CA VAL A 212 -0.02 -14.15 -3.05
C VAL A 212 0.22 -13.82 -1.57
N PRO A 213 -0.82 -13.48 -0.79
CA PRO A 213 -0.64 -13.03 0.60
C PRO A 213 0.03 -14.08 1.50
N TRP A 214 -0.05 -15.37 1.16
CA TRP A 214 0.63 -16.46 1.87
C TRP A 214 2.16 -16.41 1.77
N MET A 215 2.72 -15.66 0.82
CA MET A 215 4.16 -15.59 0.57
C MET A 215 4.94 -15.23 1.84
N TYR A 216 4.39 -14.36 2.67
CA TYR A 216 5.06 -13.90 3.88
C TYR A 216 5.03 -14.95 5.01
N GLU A 217 3.84 -15.43 5.40
CA GLU A 217 3.72 -16.38 6.52
C GLU A 217 4.18 -17.80 6.11
N LYS A 218 3.71 -18.31 4.98
CA LYS A 218 4.02 -19.67 4.51
C LYS A 218 5.33 -19.74 3.74
N GLY A 219 5.58 -18.78 2.84
CA GLY A 219 6.77 -18.79 2.01
C GLY A 219 8.03 -18.44 2.80
N TRP A 220 8.06 -17.26 3.42
CA TRP A 220 9.23 -16.78 4.16
C TRP A 220 9.29 -17.29 5.59
N GLY A 221 8.22 -17.91 6.10
CA GLY A 221 8.14 -18.30 7.51
C GLY A 221 8.08 -17.11 8.46
N LYS A 222 7.62 -15.95 7.97
CA LYS A 222 7.66 -14.70 8.73
C LYS A 222 6.72 -14.78 9.94
N LYS A 223 7.22 -14.38 11.11
CA LYS A 223 6.45 -14.35 12.36
C LYS A 223 5.63 -13.07 12.46
N LEU A 224 4.59 -12.95 11.64
CA LEU A 224 3.72 -11.77 11.55
C LEU A 224 3.04 -11.43 12.88
N SER A 225 2.58 -10.19 13.00
CA SER A 225 1.89 -9.66 14.20
C SER A 225 0.71 -8.73 13.87
N VAL A 226 0.98 -7.57 13.27
CA VAL A 226 -0.01 -6.55 12.89
C VAL A 226 0.34 -6.06 11.49
N ILE A 227 -0.64 -6.06 10.60
CA ILE A 227 -0.51 -5.53 9.25
C ILE A 227 -1.60 -4.50 9.02
N VAL A 228 -1.17 -3.29 8.69
CA VAL A 228 -2.02 -2.12 8.50
C VAL A 228 -2.06 -1.78 7.02
N ALA A 229 -3.26 -1.65 6.48
CA ALA A 229 -3.46 -1.00 5.19
C ALA A 229 -3.79 0.47 5.40
N ALA A 230 -3.17 1.37 4.64
CA ALA A 230 -3.41 2.80 4.70
C ALA A 230 -3.66 3.36 3.29
N GLY A 231 -4.78 4.04 3.10
CA GLY A 231 -5.13 4.67 1.83
C GLY A 231 -5.82 6.01 2.01
N ARG A 232 -5.68 6.90 1.02
CA ARG A 232 -6.28 8.24 1.05
C ARG A 232 -7.81 8.21 1.25
N GLN A 233 -8.50 7.28 0.60
CA GLN A 233 -9.97 7.23 0.62
C GLN A 233 -10.51 6.58 1.90
N CYS A 234 -9.91 5.46 2.32
CA CYS A 234 -10.40 4.59 3.38
C CYS A 234 -9.70 4.75 4.74
N GLY A 235 -8.68 5.60 4.84
CA GLY A 235 -7.87 5.73 6.05
C GLY A 235 -7.01 4.47 6.30
N CYS A 236 -6.78 4.17 7.58
CA CYS A 236 -6.07 3.00 8.07
C CYS A 236 -7.04 1.87 8.44
N SER A 237 -6.69 0.63 8.14
CA SER A 237 -7.45 -0.57 8.51
C SER A 237 -6.51 -1.71 8.91
N ASP A 238 -6.92 -2.49 9.90
CA ASP A 238 -6.22 -3.73 10.24
C ASP A 238 -6.59 -4.82 9.23
N VAL A 239 -5.62 -5.23 8.42
CA VAL A 239 -5.78 -6.24 7.39
C VAL A 239 -5.05 -7.54 7.73
N THR A 240 -4.62 -7.70 8.98
CA THR A 240 -3.80 -8.83 9.45
C THR A 240 -4.38 -10.18 9.03
N ARG A 241 -5.71 -10.34 9.09
CA ARG A 241 -6.43 -11.59 8.74
C ARG A 241 -6.22 -12.06 7.31
N ARG A 242 -5.91 -11.15 6.39
CA ARG A 242 -5.59 -11.50 4.99
C ARG A 242 -4.26 -12.24 4.87
N TYR A 243 -3.35 -12.05 5.83
CA TYR A 243 -1.94 -12.45 5.74
C TYR A 243 -1.53 -13.51 6.76
N THR A 244 -2.44 -13.98 7.62
CA THR A 244 -2.16 -15.07 8.57
C THR A 244 -3.32 -16.05 8.65
N LYS A 245 -2.98 -17.34 8.81
CA LYS A 245 -3.94 -18.40 9.20
C LYS A 245 -3.85 -18.78 10.67
N LYS A 246 -3.01 -18.05 11.40
CA LYS A 246 -2.63 -18.33 12.79
C LYS A 246 -3.17 -17.26 13.74
N ILE A 247 -4.16 -16.48 13.30
CA ILE A 247 -4.67 -15.33 14.06
C ILE A 247 -5.10 -15.73 15.49
N GLU A 248 -5.72 -16.90 15.66
CA GLU A 248 -6.18 -17.39 16.97
C GLU A 248 -5.10 -18.16 17.77
N GLU A 249 -3.92 -18.41 17.20
CA GLU A 249 -2.86 -19.11 17.92
C GLU A 249 -2.27 -18.23 19.03
N GLU A 250 -2.03 -18.81 20.21
CA GLU A 250 -1.53 -18.09 21.39
C GLU A 250 -0.23 -17.33 21.10
N GLU A 251 0.70 -17.96 20.38
CA GLU A 251 1.97 -17.33 20.01
C GLU A 251 1.79 -16.15 19.06
N PHE A 252 0.78 -16.19 18.17
CA PHE A 252 0.42 -15.05 17.34
C PHE A 252 -0.14 -13.91 18.18
N GLN A 253 -1.09 -14.22 19.07
CA GLN A 253 -1.71 -13.26 19.97
C GLN A 253 -0.69 -12.55 20.88
N LYS A 254 0.34 -13.27 21.37
CA LYS A 254 1.46 -12.66 22.11
C LYS A 254 2.22 -11.64 21.27
N ARG A 255 2.56 -11.98 20.03
CA ARG A 255 3.26 -11.05 19.12
C ARG A 255 2.40 -9.86 18.74
N ARG A 256 1.11 -10.08 18.48
CA ARG A 256 0.14 -9.02 18.17
C ARG A 256 0.01 -8.03 19.31
N ARG A 257 -0.21 -8.50 20.55
CA ARG A 257 -0.26 -7.64 21.74
C ARG A 257 1.03 -6.83 21.91
N SER A 258 2.19 -7.46 21.72
CA SER A 258 3.48 -6.75 21.78
C SER A 258 3.61 -5.69 20.69
N ALA A 259 3.17 -5.98 19.46
CA ALA A 259 3.20 -5.06 18.33
C ALA A 259 2.22 -3.88 18.48
N LEU A 260 1.11 -4.09 19.21
CA LEU A 260 0.18 -3.05 19.66
C LEU A 260 0.64 -2.36 20.96
N PHE A 261 1.93 -2.49 21.30
CA PHE A 261 2.55 -1.88 22.48
C PHE A 261 1.96 -2.30 23.83
N GLY A 262 1.19 -3.39 23.87
CA GLY A 262 0.47 -3.87 25.06
C GLY A 262 -0.95 -3.32 25.19
N LEU A 263 -1.47 -2.59 24.19
CA LEU A 263 -2.86 -2.14 24.17
C LEU A 263 -3.81 -3.35 24.03
N GLU A 264 -4.95 -3.28 24.70
CA GLU A 264 -6.09 -4.15 24.42
C GLU A 264 -6.63 -3.85 23.01
N GLU A 265 -7.23 -4.84 22.36
CA GLU A 265 -7.71 -4.75 20.97
C GLU A 265 -8.72 -3.60 20.78
N GLU A 266 -9.62 -3.41 21.74
CA GLU A 266 -10.64 -2.35 21.70
C GLU A 266 -10.00 -0.95 21.80
N VAL A 267 -8.90 -0.82 22.54
CA VAL A 267 -8.16 0.44 22.66
C VAL A 267 -7.38 0.70 21.37
N ALA A 268 -6.76 -0.33 20.80
CA ALA A 268 -6.11 -0.22 19.50
C ALA A 268 -7.11 0.20 18.42
N GLU A 269 -8.30 -0.41 18.36
CA GLU A 269 -9.38 -0.03 17.45
C GLU A 269 -9.82 1.42 17.62
N CYS A 270 -9.94 1.90 18.87
CA CYS A 270 -10.19 3.32 19.16
C CYS A 270 -9.09 4.24 18.60
N VAL A 271 -7.82 3.83 18.65
CA VAL A 271 -6.71 4.56 18.04
C VAL A 271 -6.84 4.58 16.52
N PHE A 272 -7.16 3.46 15.86
CA PHE A 272 -7.43 3.43 14.41
C PHE A 272 -8.55 4.41 14.04
N ASN A 273 -9.68 4.35 14.74
CA ASN A 273 -10.82 5.24 14.52
C ASN A 273 -10.44 6.71 14.73
N THR A 274 -9.65 7.01 15.77
CA THR A 274 -9.18 8.37 16.04
C THR A 274 -8.25 8.88 14.94
N VAL A 275 -7.31 8.06 14.48
CA VAL A 275 -6.40 8.41 13.36
C VAL A 275 -7.21 8.63 12.09
N ASN A 276 -8.11 7.73 11.76
CA ASN A 276 -8.97 7.84 10.59
C ASN A 276 -9.79 9.14 10.62
N ASN A 277 -10.50 9.40 11.72
CA ASN A 277 -11.28 10.62 11.91
C ASN A 277 -10.45 11.91 11.83
N ARG A 278 -9.13 11.86 12.05
CA ARG A 278 -8.23 13.01 11.89
C ARG A 278 -7.70 13.11 10.46
N CYS A 279 -7.13 12.02 9.95
CA CYS A 279 -6.40 11.96 8.69
C CYS A 279 -7.30 12.16 7.47
N VAL A 280 -8.50 11.59 7.48
CA VAL A 280 -9.44 11.76 6.36
C VAL A 280 -10.25 13.05 6.49
N LYS A 281 -10.19 13.76 7.63
CA LYS A 281 -11.05 14.94 7.87
C LYS A 281 -10.83 16.03 6.83
N SER A 282 -9.57 16.32 6.49
CA SER A 282 -9.23 17.29 5.45
C SER A 282 -9.84 16.88 4.10
N ARG A 283 -9.71 15.59 3.74
CA ARG A 283 -10.34 15.03 2.53
C ARG A 283 -11.87 15.14 2.58
N LEU A 284 -12.50 14.75 3.68
CA LEU A 284 -13.95 14.82 3.86
C LEU A 284 -14.47 16.27 3.69
N ILE A 285 -13.71 17.24 4.18
CA ILE A 285 -14.00 18.66 3.98
C ILE A 285 -13.83 19.04 2.49
N GLU A 286 -12.71 18.66 1.86
CA GLU A 286 -12.45 18.92 0.43
C GLU A 286 -13.53 18.32 -0.48
N THR A 287 -14.01 17.12 -0.19
CA THR A 287 -15.00 16.39 -1.00
C THR A 287 -16.45 16.60 -0.54
N ASN A 288 -16.67 17.42 0.48
CA ASN A 288 -17.98 17.65 1.10
C ASN A 288 -18.70 16.35 1.54
N GLU A 289 -17.94 15.36 2.02
CA GLU A 289 -18.45 14.10 2.56
C GLU A 289 -18.57 14.19 4.09
N GLN A 290 -19.60 13.58 4.68
CA GLN A 290 -19.81 13.61 6.15
C GLN A 290 -19.13 12.43 6.88
N GLY A 291 -18.43 11.52 6.18
CA GLY A 291 -17.82 10.32 6.74
C GLY A 291 -17.03 9.51 5.70
N ILE A 292 -16.12 8.64 6.17
CA ILE A 292 -15.17 7.87 5.32
C ILE A 292 -15.89 6.99 4.29
N HIS A 293 -17.09 6.52 4.62
CA HIS A 293 -17.91 5.62 3.80
C HIS A 293 -19.19 6.29 3.29
N ASN A 294 -19.19 7.61 3.10
CA ASN A 294 -20.42 8.34 2.74
C ASN A 294 -20.74 8.37 1.25
N ASN A 295 -19.90 7.79 0.40
CA ASN A 295 -20.27 7.42 -0.96
C ASN A 295 -20.58 5.91 -1.00
N ASP A 296 -21.70 5.53 -1.62
CA ASP A 296 -22.21 4.15 -1.70
C ASP A 296 -21.11 3.17 -2.13
N ALA A 297 -20.26 3.55 -3.09
CA ALA A 297 -19.16 2.71 -3.55
C ALA A 297 -18.12 2.42 -2.44
N MET A 298 -17.75 3.41 -1.63
CA MET A 298 -16.77 3.21 -0.55
C MET A 298 -17.32 2.40 0.62
N LYS A 299 -18.63 2.53 0.86
CA LYS A 299 -19.33 1.70 1.83
C LYS A 299 -19.40 0.25 1.37
N GLU A 300 -19.77 0.02 0.12
CA GLU A 300 -19.82 -1.31 -0.48
C GLU A 300 -18.44 -2.00 -0.44
N ARG A 301 -17.37 -1.30 -0.83
CA ARG A 301 -16.00 -1.83 -0.76
C ARG A 301 -15.60 -2.21 0.66
N TYR A 302 -15.96 -1.39 1.64
CA TYR A 302 -15.71 -1.69 3.04
C TYR A 302 -16.46 -2.93 3.51
N GLU A 303 -17.75 -3.05 3.20
CA GLU A 303 -18.57 -4.22 3.54
C GLU A 303 -18.02 -5.51 2.89
N MET A 304 -17.63 -5.43 1.62
CA MET A 304 -16.96 -6.52 0.90
C MET A 304 -15.63 -6.91 1.55
N GLU A 305 -14.82 -5.94 1.95
CA GLU A 305 -13.56 -6.19 2.65
C GLU A 305 -13.79 -6.87 4.01
N GLN A 306 -14.76 -6.40 4.81
CA GLN A 306 -15.07 -7.02 6.10
C GLN A 306 -15.55 -8.46 5.93
N MET A 307 -16.39 -8.72 4.92
CA MET A 307 -16.82 -10.08 4.57
C MET A 307 -15.63 -10.95 4.16
N TYR A 308 -14.73 -10.42 3.32
CA TYR A 308 -13.53 -11.12 2.88
C TYR A 308 -12.59 -11.46 4.04
N LEU A 309 -12.31 -10.49 4.93
CA LEU A 309 -11.44 -10.69 6.10
C LEU A 309 -12.04 -11.70 7.07
N LYS A 310 -13.36 -11.67 7.28
CA LYS A 310 -14.08 -12.68 8.07
C LYS A 310 -13.93 -14.08 7.47
N ASN A 311 -14.07 -14.22 6.16
CA ASN A 311 -13.87 -15.49 5.46
C ASN A 311 -12.42 -15.96 5.59
N CYS A 312 -11.43 -15.05 5.51
CA CYS A 312 -10.02 -15.40 5.72
C CYS A 312 -9.77 -16.02 7.09
N SER A 313 -10.44 -15.51 8.14
CA SER A 313 -10.35 -16.05 9.51
C SER A 313 -10.97 -17.44 9.69
N GLN A 314 -11.88 -17.86 8.79
CA GLN A 314 -12.49 -19.19 8.85
C GLN A 314 -11.61 -20.27 8.20
N LYS A 315 -10.63 -19.86 7.39
CA LYS A 315 -9.67 -20.78 6.78
C LYS A 315 -8.49 -21.00 7.72
N HIS A 316 -8.17 -22.25 7.98
CA HIS A 316 -7.05 -22.62 8.87
C HIS A 316 -5.77 -22.98 8.11
N THR A 317 -5.86 -23.14 6.79
CA THR A 317 -4.72 -23.51 5.94
C THR A 317 -4.61 -22.58 4.74
N TRP A 318 -3.41 -22.49 4.17
CA TRP A 318 -3.17 -21.72 2.96
C TRP A 318 -3.50 -22.49 1.69
N GLU A 319 -3.61 -23.82 1.80
CA GLU A 319 -4.01 -24.74 0.75
C GLU A 319 -5.37 -24.34 0.16
N ASP A 320 -6.32 -23.96 1.01
CA ASP A 320 -7.65 -23.51 0.60
C ASP A 320 -7.61 -22.22 -0.24
N ASP A 321 -6.82 -21.22 0.18
CA ASP A 321 -6.64 -19.97 -0.56
C ASP A 321 -5.90 -20.17 -1.89
N MET A 322 -4.90 -21.05 -1.90
CA MET A 322 -4.18 -21.42 -3.12
C MET A 322 -5.09 -22.12 -4.12
N ALA A 323 -5.92 -23.06 -3.66
CA ALA A 323 -6.89 -23.77 -4.49
C ALA A 323 -7.97 -22.81 -5.04
N GLU A 324 -8.45 -21.88 -4.20
CA GLU A 324 -9.42 -20.86 -4.65
C GLU A 324 -8.82 -19.96 -5.72
N LYS A 325 -7.57 -19.50 -5.57
CA LYS A 325 -6.89 -18.72 -6.60
C LYS A 325 -6.75 -19.52 -7.90
N GLN A 326 -6.32 -20.78 -7.83
CA GLN A 326 -6.20 -21.64 -9.01
C GLN A 326 -7.54 -21.79 -9.73
N SER A 327 -8.63 -21.98 -8.98
CA SER A 327 -9.99 -22.05 -9.53
C SER A 327 -10.41 -20.75 -10.23
N ARG A 328 -10.09 -19.57 -9.65
CA ARG A 328 -10.36 -18.27 -10.29
C ARG A 328 -9.60 -18.12 -11.61
N VAL A 329 -8.30 -18.39 -11.61
CA VAL A 329 -7.44 -18.30 -12.81
C VAL A 329 -7.91 -19.28 -13.90
N GLN A 330 -8.32 -20.49 -13.52
CA GLN A 330 -8.85 -21.46 -14.47
C GLN A 330 -10.15 -20.96 -15.12
N LYS A 331 -11.11 -20.45 -14.33
CA LYS A 331 -12.37 -19.90 -14.85
C LYS A 331 -12.14 -18.70 -15.78
N GLU A 332 -11.16 -17.84 -15.48
CA GLU A 332 -10.78 -16.73 -16.35
C GLU A 332 -10.20 -17.23 -17.68
N THR A 333 -9.39 -18.28 -17.64
CA THR A 333 -8.79 -18.89 -18.84
C THR A 333 -9.87 -19.55 -19.71
N GLU A 334 -10.78 -20.31 -19.11
CA GLU A 334 -11.91 -20.94 -19.81
C GLU A 334 -12.85 -19.91 -20.45
N LYS A 335 -13.13 -18.79 -19.76
CA LYS A 335 -13.92 -17.68 -20.35
C LYS A 335 -13.24 -17.09 -21.58
N LYS A 336 -11.91 -16.94 -21.56
CA LYS A 336 -11.15 -16.46 -22.73
C LYS A 336 -11.18 -17.45 -23.88
N GLU A 337 -10.96 -18.74 -23.62
CA GLU A 337 -11.05 -19.77 -24.65
C GLU A 337 -12.45 -19.84 -25.27
N PHE A 338 -13.51 -19.73 -24.47
CA PHE A 338 -14.88 -19.68 -24.96
C PHE A 338 -15.15 -18.44 -25.81
N SER A 339 -14.68 -17.26 -25.37
CA SER A 339 -14.81 -16.01 -26.13
C SER A 339 -14.11 -16.09 -27.50
N VAL A 340 -12.87 -16.58 -27.53
CA VAL A 340 -12.09 -16.76 -28.77
C VAL A 340 -12.79 -17.73 -29.72
N ASN A 341 -13.34 -18.84 -29.20
CA ASN A 341 -14.03 -19.84 -30.01
C ASN A 341 -15.39 -19.37 -30.57
N ASN A 342 -16.02 -18.35 -29.97
CA ASN A 342 -17.35 -17.87 -30.38
C ASN A 342 -17.34 -16.63 -31.28
N THR A 343 -16.16 -16.13 -31.68
CA THR A 343 -16.01 -14.97 -32.58
C THR A 343 -16.38 -15.25 -34.06
N ASN A 344 -17.11 -16.33 -34.35
CA ASN A 344 -17.68 -16.60 -35.68
C ASN A 344 -19.19 -16.36 -35.81
N THR A 345 -19.88 -15.84 -34.78
CA THR A 345 -21.30 -15.46 -34.92
C THR A 345 -21.68 -14.31 -34.00
N HIS A 346 -22.37 -13.31 -34.57
CA HIS A 346 -22.97 -12.10 -33.97
C HIS A 346 -23.06 -12.07 -32.43
N VAL A 347 -22.45 -11.05 -31.82
CA VAL A 347 -22.62 -10.72 -30.39
C VAL A 347 -23.57 -9.53 -30.26
N GLU A 348 -24.73 -9.76 -29.67
CA GLU A 348 -25.60 -8.71 -29.13
C GLU A 348 -24.96 -8.12 -27.87
N ASN A 349 -24.94 -6.79 -27.80
CA ASN A 349 -24.44 -6.01 -26.66
C ASN A 349 -25.34 -6.19 -25.44
N VAL A 350 -24.89 -6.98 -24.45
CA VAL A 350 -25.41 -6.88 -23.08
C VAL A 350 -24.63 -5.76 -22.38
N ILE A 351 -25.16 -4.54 -22.44
CA ILE A 351 -24.66 -3.40 -21.67
C ILE A 351 -25.09 -3.61 -20.22
N GLY A 352 -24.20 -4.17 -19.40
CA GLY A 352 -24.26 -4.03 -17.95
C GLY A 352 -23.57 -2.74 -17.54
N GLU A 353 -24.30 -1.82 -16.93
CA GLU A 353 -23.77 -0.62 -16.29
C GLU A 353 -22.84 -1.03 -15.13
N ALA A 354 -21.55 -1.24 -15.43
CA ALA A 354 -20.50 -1.32 -14.42
C ALA A 354 -19.85 0.07 -14.34
N GLY A 355 -20.06 0.76 -13.21
CA GLY A 355 -19.50 2.08 -12.95
C GLY A 355 -18.00 2.12 -13.25
N GLY A 356 -17.60 3.02 -14.15
CA GLY A 356 -16.20 3.19 -14.55
C GLY A 356 -15.30 3.59 -13.39
N ARG A 357 -13.99 3.32 -13.54
CA ARG A 357 -12.96 3.67 -12.56
C ARG A 357 -12.95 5.18 -12.33
N THR A 358 -13.25 5.65 -11.11
CA THR A 358 -13.39 7.08 -10.80
C THR A 358 -12.10 7.75 -10.30
N SER A 359 -11.00 7.01 -10.17
CA SER A 359 -9.71 7.49 -9.68
C SER A 359 -8.63 7.59 -10.79
N GLY A 360 -7.64 8.48 -10.59
CA GLY A 360 -6.57 8.80 -11.55
C GLY A 360 -6.65 10.23 -12.09
N ALA A 361 -5.57 10.70 -12.71
CA ALA A 361 -5.47 12.06 -13.28
C ALA A 361 -6.62 12.34 -14.27
N LEU A 362 -7.22 13.53 -14.20
CA LEU A 362 -8.40 13.93 -15.00
C LEU A 362 -8.17 13.75 -16.51
N SER A 363 -6.96 14.08 -16.98
CA SER A 363 -6.54 13.90 -18.38
C SER A 363 -6.63 12.45 -18.86
N TRP A 364 -6.39 11.48 -17.99
CA TRP A 364 -6.45 10.06 -18.30
C TRP A 364 -7.85 9.46 -18.18
N ARG A 365 -8.66 9.94 -17.22
CA ARG A 365 -10.09 9.62 -17.14
C ARG A 365 -10.83 10.07 -18.41
N LEU A 366 -10.44 11.23 -18.95
CA LEU A 366 -10.92 11.76 -20.24
C LEU A 366 -10.46 10.90 -21.43
N MET A 367 -9.17 10.53 -21.49
CA MET A 367 -8.65 9.70 -22.60
C MET A 367 -9.27 8.29 -22.67
N ARG A 368 -9.81 7.76 -21.57
CA ARG A 368 -10.47 6.44 -21.50
C ARG A 368 -11.98 6.46 -21.71
N GLY A 369 -12.60 7.62 -21.92
CA GLY A 369 -14.06 7.73 -22.10
C GLY A 369 -14.88 7.33 -20.85
N GLU A 370 -14.30 7.46 -19.65
CA GLU A 370 -14.90 7.05 -18.38
C GLU A 370 -15.81 8.14 -17.75
N LEU A 371 -15.81 9.33 -18.34
CA LEU A 371 -16.80 10.37 -18.08
C LEU A 371 -17.84 10.23 -19.20
N GLY A 372 -19.08 9.87 -18.84
CA GLY A 372 -20.16 9.65 -19.80
C GLY A 372 -20.27 10.78 -20.82
N ASP A 373 -20.78 10.45 -22.00
CA ASP A 373 -20.97 11.37 -23.12
C ASP A 373 -22.10 12.37 -22.81
N ASP A 374 -21.85 13.28 -21.87
CA ASP A 374 -22.71 14.42 -21.61
C ASP A 374 -22.34 15.49 -22.65
N GLY A 375 -23.01 15.36 -23.80
CA GLY A 375 -22.81 16.22 -24.96
C GLY A 375 -23.04 17.72 -24.70
N GLU A 376 -22.44 18.47 -25.62
CA GLU A 376 -22.64 19.89 -25.94
C GLU A 376 -21.80 20.93 -25.21
N GLY A 377 -20.65 21.23 -25.83
CA GLY A 377 -19.85 22.42 -25.58
C GLY A 377 -18.88 22.70 -26.73
N SER A 378 -19.41 22.87 -27.94
CA SER A 378 -18.68 23.40 -29.10
C SER A 378 -17.70 24.51 -28.72
N TYR A 379 -16.41 24.35 -29.01
CA TYR A 379 -15.62 25.40 -29.67
C TYR A 379 -14.54 24.79 -30.55
N CYS A 380 -14.87 24.72 -31.83
CA CYS A 380 -13.89 24.76 -32.90
C CYS A 380 -13.21 26.13 -32.87
N SER A 381 -11.87 26.17 -32.84
CA SER A 381 -11.16 27.07 -33.75
C SER A 381 -9.78 26.52 -34.07
N LYS A 382 -9.63 26.22 -35.36
CA LYS A 382 -8.34 26.13 -36.05
C LYS A 382 -7.70 27.53 -36.04
N THR A 383 -6.42 27.58 -35.68
CA THR A 383 -5.35 28.22 -36.46
C THR A 383 -4.02 27.69 -35.98
#